data_AF-A0A0N0KR90-F1
#
_entry.id   AF-A0A0N0KR90-F1
#
_cell.length_a   1.000
_cell.length_b   1.000
_cell.length_c   1.000
_cell.angle_alpha   90.00
_cell.angle_beta   90.00
_cell.angle_gamma   90.00
#
_symmetry.space_group_name_H-M   'P 1'
#
loop_
_entity.id
_entity.type
_entity.pdbx_description
1 polymer ?
#
loop_
_entity_poly.entity_id
_entity_poly.type
_entity_poly.pdbx_seq_one_letter_code
_entity_poly.pdbx_strand_id
1 'polypeptide(L)'
;MIRQTAKNALRGFWGTMVLSILASIAIQSVLNSIIGTLGLRGSGNSNQTLIDFILENVVFFALTIGLSIMALLLVRGVGVNVSNIFLVFDKRLYPAYFGLNLLNVFVNYLLGLLIFLPQFVMTGFNQYLELVLSFNHGFSTDRSLLNQSIAFMVSLVISVLLFLFFSQVISGIFQIAIYLQYDYPDLRLMQSLKQAWRMLRPVLWQYIWLQLSLIGWFILGLLALVIGILWANAYAYGVNAAFYEALKEDQAMTIA
;
A
#
# COMPACT_ATOMS: atom_id res chain seq x y z
N MET A 1 -11.77 20.73 -5.45
CA MET A 1 -12.99 20.00 -5.08
C MET A 1 -12.68 18.70 -4.31
N ILE A 2 -12.04 17.70 -4.92
CA ILE A 2 -11.79 16.36 -4.30
C ILE A 2 -11.20 16.41 -2.88
N ARG A 3 -10.16 17.22 -2.64
CA ARG A 3 -9.57 17.40 -1.30
C ARG A 3 -10.53 18.02 -0.28
N GLN A 4 -11.38 18.94 -0.72
CA GLN A 4 -12.39 19.57 0.15
C GLN A 4 -13.50 18.57 0.48
N THR A 5 -13.93 17.76 -0.48
CA THR A 5 -14.86 16.65 -0.25
C THR A 5 -14.28 15.64 0.75
N ALA A 6 -13.02 15.23 0.59
CA ALA A 6 -12.34 14.35 1.54
C ALA A 6 -12.23 14.97 2.94
N LYS A 7 -11.86 16.25 3.05
CA LYS A 7 -11.80 16.95 4.34
C LYS A 7 -13.18 17.08 4.98
N ASN A 8 -14.21 17.37 4.19
CA ASN A 8 -15.59 17.53 4.67
C ASN A 8 -16.20 16.20 5.11
N ALA A 9 -15.95 15.11 4.37
CA ALA A 9 -16.35 13.76 4.76
C ALA A 9 -15.70 13.32 6.09
N LEU A 10 -14.47 13.75 6.34
CA LEU A 10 -13.77 13.44 7.58
C LEU A 10 -14.15 14.39 8.73
N ARG A 11 -14.73 15.57 8.47
CA ARG A 11 -15.18 16.52 9.52
C ARG A 11 -16.29 15.88 10.35
N GLY A 12 -15.95 15.50 11.59
CA GLY A 12 -16.83 14.80 12.52
C GLY A 12 -16.49 13.32 12.73
N PHE A 13 -15.76 12.69 11.80
CA PHE A 13 -15.41 11.26 11.84
C PHE A 13 -13.90 10.98 11.85
N TRP A 14 -13.05 12.01 11.92
CA TRP A 14 -11.59 11.87 12.10
C TRP A 14 -11.24 10.92 13.25
N GLY A 15 -11.92 11.08 14.39
CA GLY A 15 -11.74 10.22 15.56
C GLY A 15 -12.03 8.76 15.26
N THR A 16 -13.16 8.47 14.59
CA THR A 16 -13.54 7.10 14.24
C THR A 16 -12.58 6.46 13.25
N MET A 17 -12.12 7.19 12.22
CA MET A 17 -11.14 6.66 11.26
C MET A 17 -9.79 6.38 11.90
N VAL A 18 -9.29 7.31 12.71
CA VAL A 18 -8.01 7.13 13.43
C VAL A 18 -8.13 5.98 14.43
N LEU A 19 -9.24 5.88 15.16
CA LEU A 19 -9.50 4.76 16.08
C LEU A 19 -9.56 3.44 15.31
N SER A 20 -10.17 3.42 14.13
CA SER A 20 -10.23 2.21 13.29
C SER A 20 -8.87 1.80 12.77
N ILE A 21 -8.03 2.76 12.34
CA ILE A 21 -6.63 2.49 11.96
C ILE A 21 -5.86 1.92 13.16
N LEU A 22 -6.00 2.54 14.34
CA LEU A 22 -5.39 2.05 15.58
C LEU A 22 -5.88 0.65 15.96
N ALA A 23 -7.18 0.38 15.83
CA ALA A 23 -7.77 -0.92 16.09
C ALA A 23 -7.19 -1.96 15.13
N SER A 24 -7.07 -1.66 13.83
CA SER A 24 -6.43 -2.54 12.86
C SER A 24 -4.97 -2.83 13.24
N ILE A 25 -4.18 -1.82 13.61
CA ILE A 25 -2.80 -2.00 14.06
C ILE A 25 -2.72 -2.85 15.33
N ALA A 26 -3.61 -2.61 16.30
CA ALA A 26 -3.66 -3.36 17.54
C ALA A 26 -4.01 -4.84 17.28
N ILE A 27 -5.00 -5.11 16.44
CA ILE A 27 -5.37 -6.47 16.03
C ILE A 27 -4.18 -7.17 15.36
N GLN A 28 -3.51 -6.52 14.42
CA GLN A 28 -2.33 -7.07 13.75
C GLN A 28 -1.19 -7.39 14.74
N SER A 29 -0.93 -6.49 15.69
CA SER A 29 0.09 -6.68 16.73
C SER A 29 -0.23 -7.86 17.66
N VAL A 30 -1.50 -7.94 18.11
CA VAL A 30 -1.98 -9.04 18.96
C VAL A 30 -1.89 -10.37 18.21
N LEU A 31 -2.32 -10.43 16.95
CA LEU A 31 -2.23 -11.64 16.13
C LEU A 31 -0.78 -12.10 15.95
N ASN A 32 0.13 -11.18 15.61
CA ASN A 32 1.56 -11.47 15.51
C ASN A 32 2.14 -12.01 16.83
N SER A 33 1.73 -11.43 17.96
CA SER A 33 2.19 -11.83 19.28
C SER A 33 1.69 -13.23 19.65
N ILE A 34 0.40 -13.52 19.42
CA ILE A 34 -0.21 -14.84 19.66
C ILE A 34 0.50 -15.93 18.85
N ILE A 35 0.81 -15.65 17.59
CA ILE A 35 1.44 -16.65 16.71
C ILE A 35 2.89 -16.90 17.10
N GLY A 36 3.59 -15.87 17.58
CA GLY A 36 4.89 -16.00 18.20
C GLY A 36 4.86 -16.85 19.48
N THR A 37 3.87 -16.65 20.35
CA THR A 37 3.77 -17.38 21.64
C THR A 37 3.26 -18.82 21.48
N LEU A 38 2.41 -19.10 20.49
CA LEU A 38 1.93 -20.46 20.19
C LEU A 38 3.00 -21.36 19.55
N GLY A 39 4.21 -20.84 19.29
CA GLY A 39 5.29 -21.63 18.67
C GLY A 39 4.97 -22.06 17.23
N LEU A 40 3.90 -21.50 16.63
CA LEU A 40 3.51 -21.78 15.24
C LEU A 40 4.59 -21.30 14.27
N ARG A 41 5.30 -20.22 14.63
CA ARG A 41 6.61 -19.87 14.07
C ARG A 41 7.68 -20.80 14.64
N GLY A 42 7.63 -22.09 14.29
CA GLY A 42 8.63 -23.07 14.72
C GLY A 42 10.05 -22.60 14.39
N SER A 43 11.05 -23.07 15.14
CA SER A 43 12.47 -22.66 15.07
C SER A 43 13.18 -22.90 13.71
N GLY A 44 12.46 -23.25 12.65
CA GLY A 44 12.95 -23.40 11.28
C GLY A 44 12.30 -22.40 10.33
N ASN A 45 13.14 -21.65 9.61
CA ASN A 45 12.78 -20.46 8.82
C ASN A 45 11.67 -20.66 7.76
N SER A 46 11.38 -21.90 7.31
CA SER A 46 10.44 -22.16 6.21
C SER A 46 8.96 -22.14 6.61
N ASN A 47 8.61 -22.60 7.82
CA ASN A 47 7.21 -22.55 8.28
C ASN A 47 6.83 -21.13 8.71
N GLN A 48 7.81 -20.35 9.16
CA GLN A 48 7.64 -18.95 9.55
C GLN A 48 7.21 -18.09 8.35
N THR A 49 7.87 -18.24 7.20
CA THR A 49 7.58 -17.44 6.00
C THR A 49 6.20 -17.73 5.42
N LEU A 50 5.72 -18.98 5.48
CA LEU A 50 4.37 -19.33 5.02
C LEU A 50 3.28 -18.76 5.92
N ILE A 51 3.45 -18.84 7.24
CA ILE A 51 2.50 -18.27 8.21
C ILE A 51 2.43 -16.76 8.05
N ASP A 52 3.57 -16.10 7.93
CA ASP A 52 3.64 -14.65 7.77
C ASP A 52 2.99 -14.21 6.45
N PHE A 53 3.26 -14.93 5.36
CA PHE A 53 2.60 -14.69 4.07
C PHE A 53 1.08 -14.82 4.18
N ILE A 54 0.57 -15.86 4.84
CA ILE A 54 -0.88 -16.07 5.01
C ILE A 54 -1.47 -14.92 5.84
N LEU A 55 -0.86 -14.54 6.96
CA LEU A 55 -1.37 -13.46 7.79
C LEU A 55 -1.43 -12.14 7.03
N GLU A 56 -0.37 -11.81 6.30
CA GLU A 56 -0.24 -10.55 5.60
C GLU A 56 -1.25 -10.44 4.45
N ASN A 57 -1.36 -11.48 3.62
CA ASN A 57 -2.17 -11.47 2.41
C ASN A 57 -3.65 -11.80 2.66
N VAL A 58 -3.97 -12.55 3.72
CA VAL A 58 -5.34 -12.98 4.04
C VAL A 58 -5.95 -12.07 5.12
N VAL A 59 -5.27 -11.89 6.25
CA VAL A 59 -5.87 -11.23 7.42
C VAL A 59 -5.57 -9.74 7.48
N PHE A 60 -4.30 -9.35 7.41
CA PHE A 60 -3.89 -7.95 7.60
C PHE A 60 -4.34 -7.07 6.44
N PHE A 61 -4.19 -7.58 5.22
CA PHE A 61 -4.70 -6.90 4.05
C PHE A 61 -6.21 -6.65 4.12
N ALA A 62 -6.99 -7.61 4.62
CA ALA A 62 -8.43 -7.44 4.73
C ALA A 62 -8.77 -6.25 5.63
N LEU A 63 -8.10 -6.09 6.77
CA LEU A 63 -8.27 -4.91 7.64
C LEU A 63 -7.94 -3.60 6.91
N THR A 64 -6.90 -3.59 6.07
CA THR A 64 -6.54 -2.43 5.25
C THR A 64 -7.62 -2.07 4.24
N ILE A 65 -8.27 -3.05 3.60
CA ILE A 65 -9.45 -2.77 2.76
C ILE A 65 -10.65 -2.34 3.59
N GLY A 66 -10.86 -2.93 4.76
CA GLY A 66 -11.93 -2.53 5.67
C GLY A 66 -11.89 -1.02 5.92
N LEU A 67 -10.68 -0.49 6.18
CA LEU A 67 -10.45 0.95 6.33
C LEU A 67 -10.75 1.74 5.05
N SER A 68 -10.40 1.21 3.88
CA SER A 68 -10.69 1.88 2.61
C SER A 68 -12.20 1.96 2.32
N ILE A 69 -12.94 0.86 2.55
CA ILE A 69 -14.40 0.82 2.39
C ILE A 69 -15.07 1.73 3.42
N MET A 70 -14.58 1.78 4.66
CA MET A 70 -15.07 2.73 5.66
C MET A 70 -14.89 4.18 5.21
N ALA A 71 -13.74 4.51 4.62
CA ALA A 71 -13.53 5.84 4.07
C ALA A 71 -14.51 6.16 2.93
N LEU A 72 -14.83 5.17 2.08
CA LEU A 72 -15.86 5.31 1.05
C LEU A 72 -17.24 5.58 1.63
N LEU A 73 -17.64 4.83 2.67
CA LEU A 73 -18.91 5.04 3.38
C LEU A 73 -19.00 6.43 4.02
N LEU A 74 -17.91 6.93 4.59
CA LEU A 74 -17.84 8.27 5.15
C LEU A 74 -17.99 9.36 4.08
N VAL A 75 -17.35 9.18 2.92
CA VAL A 75 -17.51 10.09 1.78
C VAL A 75 -18.95 10.13 1.28
N ARG A 76 -19.67 9.00 1.36
CA ARG A 76 -21.11 8.91 1.04
C ARG A 76 -22.03 9.50 2.11
N GLY A 77 -21.48 10.01 3.22
CA GLY A 77 -22.27 10.54 4.34
C GLY A 77 -22.94 9.48 5.20
N VAL A 78 -22.54 8.20 5.08
CA VAL A 78 -23.03 7.13 5.95
C VAL A 78 -22.25 7.18 7.26
N GLY A 79 -22.94 7.20 8.40
CA GLY A 79 -22.30 7.11 9.70
C GLY A 79 -21.61 5.76 9.87
N VAL A 80 -20.32 5.76 10.18
CA VAL A 80 -19.49 4.54 10.25
C VAL A 80 -19.02 4.32 11.69
N ASN A 81 -19.01 3.07 12.13
CA ASN A 81 -18.45 2.63 13.41
C ASN A 81 -17.16 1.83 13.21
N VAL A 82 -16.38 1.65 14.28
CA VAL A 82 -15.13 0.87 14.25
C VAL A 82 -15.37 -0.58 13.83
N SER A 83 -16.54 -1.16 14.13
CA SER A 83 -16.92 -2.51 13.70
C SER A 83 -16.94 -2.68 12.17
N ASN A 84 -17.09 -1.59 11.42
CA ASN A 84 -17.22 -1.65 9.97
C ASN A 84 -15.91 -2.05 9.28
N ILE A 85 -14.77 -2.07 9.99
CA ILE A 85 -13.50 -2.65 9.46
C ILE A 85 -13.69 -4.12 9.08
N PHE A 86 -14.65 -4.81 9.72
CA PHE A 86 -14.89 -6.22 9.48
C PHE A 86 -15.87 -6.51 8.32
N LEU A 87 -16.49 -5.49 7.72
CA LEU A 87 -17.40 -5.66 6.57
C LEU A 87 -16.72 -6.33 5.37
N VAL A 88 -15.41 -6.14 5.23
CA VAL A 88 -14.59 -6.79 4.19
C VAL A 88 -14.64 -8.32 4.25
N PHE A 89 -14.91 -8.91 5.41
CA PHE A 89 -14.95 -10.37 5.61
C PHE A 89 -16.28 -11.01 5.16
N ASP A 90 -17.17 -10.25 4.53
CA ASP A 90 -18.38 -10.81 3.93
C ASP A 90 -18.04 -11.88 2.88
N LYS A 91 -18.54 -13.10 3.11
CA LYS A 91 -18.16 -14.34 2.38
C LYS A 91 -18.29 -14.25 0.86
N ARG A 92 -19.18 -13.40 0.35
CA ARG A 92 -19.43 -13.25 -1.09
C ARG A 92 -18.37 -12.39 -1.80
N LEU A 93 -17.81 -11.39 -1.12
CA LEU A 93 -16.94 -10.38 -1.73
C LEU A 93 -15.46 -10.60 -1.41
N TYR A 94 -15.19 -11.25 -0.29
CA TYR A 94 -13.84 -11.54 0.17
C TYR A 94 -12.95 -12.24 -0.88
N PRO A 95 -13.41 -13.25 -1.65
CA PRO A 95 -12.57 -13.88 -2.67
C PRO A 95 -12.14 -12.91 -3.79
N ALA A 96 -13.02 -11.96 -4.15
CA ALA A 96 -12.71 -10.96 -5.15
C ALA A 96 -11.69 -9.93 -4.63
N TYR A 97 -11.83 -9.49 -3.38
CA TYR A 97 -10.86 -8.61 -2.75
C TYR A 97 -9.48 -9.26 -2.59
N PHE A 98 -9.47 -10.53 -2.18
CA PHE A 98 -8.24 -11.32 -2.08
C PHE A 98 -7.55 -11.48 -3.44
N GLY A 99 -8.29 -11.78 -4.52
CA GLY A 99 -7.73 -11.87 -5.86
C GLY A 99 -7.12 -10.55 -6.35
N LEU A 100 -7.77 -9.41 -6.09
CA LEU A 100 -7.22 -8.09 -6.41
C LEU A 100 -5.96 -7.78 -5.60
N ASN A 101 -5.89 -8.24 -4.35
CA ASN A 101 -4.70 -8.08 -3.52
C ASN A 101 -3.51 -8.85 -4.03
N LEU A 102 -3.69 -10.13 -4.34
CA LEU A 102 -2.61 -10.96 -4.84
C LEU A 102 -2.03 -10.35 -6.11
N LEU A 103 -2.88 -9.79 -6.98
CA LEU A 103 -2.42 -9.07 -8.16
C LEU A 103 -1.66 -7.78 -7.77
N ASN A 104 -2.16 -7.00 -6.82
CA ASN A 104 -1.46 -5.81 -6.32
C ASN A 104 -0.07 -6.17 -5.76
N VAL A 105 0.00 -7.18 -4.90
CA VAL A 105 1.24 -7.67 -4.28
C VAL A 105 2.21 -8.18 -5.34
N PHE A 106 1.72 -8.96 -6.30
CA PHE A 106 2.52 -9.43 -7.43
C PHE A 106 3.09 -8.26 -8.26
N VAL A 107 2.27 -7.26 -8.60
CA VAL A 107 2.73 -6.07 -9.33
C VAL A 107 3.75 -5.28 -8.52
N ASN A 108 3.57 -5.16 -7.21
CA ASN A 108 4.55 -4.49 -6.33
C ASN A 108 5.86 -5.27 -6.23
N TYR A 109 5.85 -6.60 -6.25
CA TYR A 109 7.08 -7.39 -6.35
C TYR A 109 7.80 -7.18 -7.68
N LEU A 110 7.07 -7.13 -8.81
CA LEU A 110 7.66 -6.81 -10.11
C LEU A 110 8.25 -5.39 -10.15
N LEU A 111 7.53 -4.42 -9.57
CA LEU A 111 8.02 -3.05 -9.41
C LEU A 111 9.30 -3.01 -8.57
N GLY A 112 9.31 -3.70 -7.44
CA GLY A 112 10.48 -3.80 -6.57
C GLY A 112 11.66 -4.41 -7.30
N LEU A 113 11.44 -5.54 -7.99
CA LEU A 113 12.47 -6.17 -8.81
C LEU A 113 13.04 -5.17 -9.82
N LEU A 114 12.20 -4.44 -10.54
CA LEU A 114 12.65 -3.46 -11.55
C LEU A 114 13.45 -2.29 -10.94
N ILE A 115 12.99 -1.72 -9.83
CA ILE A 115 13.64 -0.56 -9.18
C ILE A 115 14.94 -0.94 -8.49
N PHE A 116 15.03 -2.13 -7.91
CA PHE A 116 16.20 -2.60 -7.18
C PHE A 116 17.21 -3.37 -8.07
N LEU A 117 16.85 -3.74 -9.30
CA LEU A 117 17.74 -4.42 -10.25
C LEU A 117 19.06 -3.68 -10.50
N PRO A 118 19.07 -2.35 -10.76
CA PRO A 118 20.33 -1.62 -10.95
C PRO A 118 21.25 -1.73 -9.74
N GLN A 119 20.69 -1.72 -8.53
CA GLN A 119 21.46 -1.83 -7.30
C GLN A 119 22.10 -3.21 -7.15
N PHE A 120 21.36 -4.27 -7.50
CA PHE A 120 21.88 -5.63 -7.54
C PHE A 120 23.07 -5.76 -8.51
N VAL A 121 22.95 -5.20 -9.71
CA VAL A 121 24.01 -5.27 -10.73
C VAL A 121 25.22 -4.40 -10.36
N MET A 122 25.00 -3.15 -9.95
CA MET A 122 26.09 -2.21 -9.69
C MET A 122 26.90 -2.56 -8.45
N THR A 123 26.28 -3.18 -7.44
CA THR A 123 26.93 -3.43 -6.14
C THR A 123 27.09 -4.92 -5.86
N GLY A 124 26.00 -5.69 -5.92
CA GLY A 124 26.02 -7.11 -5.55
C GLY A 124 26.80 -7.98 -6.54
N PHE A 125 26.52 -7.84 -7.84
CA PHE A 125 27.20 -8.60 -8.89
C PHE A 125 28.69 -8.24 -8.98
N ASN A 126 29.00 -6.94 -8.91
CA ASN A 126 30.39 -6.47 -8.95
C ASN A 126 31.19 -6.94 -7.72
N GLN A 127 30.63 -6.88 -6.51
CA GLN A 127 31.29 -7.41 -5.31
C GLN A 127 31.52 -8.92 -5.39
N TYR A 128 30.54 -9.67 -5.90
CA TYR A 128 30.69 -11.11 -6.12
C TYR A 128 31.82 -11.41 -7.12
N LEU A 129 31.82 -10.73 -8.27
CA LEU A 129 32.89 -10.91 -9.26
C LEU A 129 34.26 -10.50 -8.71
N GLU A 130 34.34 -9.44 -7.93
CA GLU A 130 35.58 -9.03 -7.28
C GLU A 130 36.10 -10.10 -6.33
N LEU A 131 35.23 -10.74 -5.52
CA LEU A 131 35.61 -11.87 -4.67
C LEU A 131 36.09 -13.07 -5.50
N VAL A 132 35.39 -13.36 -6.61
CA VAL A 132 35.70 -14.52 -7.46
C VAL A 132 36.95 -14.32 -8.32
N LEU A 133 37.25 -13.09 -8.74
CA LEU A 133 38.37 -12.80 -9.63
C LEU A 133 39.63 -12.39 -8.86
N SER A 134 39.48 -11.87 -7.63
CA SER A 134 40.59 -11.35 -6.82
C SER A 134 41.17 -12.37 -5.82
N PHE A 135 40.89 -13.67 -5.97
CA PHE A 135 41.34 -14.70 -5.01
C PHE A 135 42.87 -14.70 -4.74
N ASN A 136 43.69 -14.15 -5.64
CA ASN A 136 45.15 -14.09 -5.51
C ASN A 136 45.71 -12.70 -5.21
N HIS A 137 44.87 -11.68 -5.04
CA HIS A 137 45.30 -10.29 -4.82
C HIS A 137 44.65 -9.84 -3.51
N GLY A 138 45.45 -9.64 -2.46
CA GLY A 138 44.92 -9.33 -1.13
C GLY A 138 43.92 -8.17 -1.15
N PHE A 139 42.84 -8.28 -0.36
CA PHE A 139 41.76 -7.31 -0.32
C PHE A 139 42.26 -6.00 0.32
N SER A 140 42.61 -4.99 -0.48
CA SER A 140 43.03 -3.69 0.02
C SER A 140 41.81 -2.81 0.31
N THR A 141 41.59 -2.46 1.58
CA THR A 141 40.47 -1.58 1.98
C THR A 141 40.82 -0.11 1.72
N ASP A 142 40.66 0.34 0.47
CA ASP A 142 40.97 1.71 0.06
C ASP A 142 39.79 2.68 0.29
N ARG A 143 40.09 3.99 0.28
CA ARG A 143 39.11 5.10 0.28
C ARG A 143 38.07 4.99 -0.86
N SER A 144 38.41 4.27 -1.93
CA SER A 144 37.49 3.95 -3.03
C SER A 144 36.30 3.09 -2.59
N LEU A 145 36.51 2.10 -1.71
CA LEU A 145 35.44 1.26 -1.16
C LEU A 145 34.49 2.08 -0.27
N LEU A 146 35.03 3.02 0.51
CA LEU A 146 34.21 3.94 1.32
C LEU A 146 33.37 4.88 0.46
N ASN A 147 33.93 5.44 -0.62
CA ASN A 147 33.17 6.29 -1.55
C ASN A 147 32.09 5.49 -2.30
N GLN A 148 32.38 4.25 -2.70
CA GLN A 148 31.37 3.34 -3.27
C GLN A 148 30.27 3.01 -2.26
N SER A 149 30.62 2.84 -0.98
CA SER A 149 29.66 2.58 0.09
C SER A 149 28.71 3.76 0.31
N ILE A 150 29.20 5.01 0.31
CA ILE A 150 28.36 6.20 0.45
C ILE A 150 27.44 6.35 -0.77
N ALA A 151 27.97 6.20 -1.99
CA ALA A 151 27.18 6.28 -3.21
C ALA A 151 26.07 5.20 -3.23
N PHE A 152 26.37 3.99 -2.78
CA PHE A 152 25.41 2.91 -2.60
C PHE A 152 24.30 3.27 -1.61
N MET A 153 24.66 3.83 -0.45
CA MET A 153 23.66 4.23 0.55
C MET A 153 22.73 5.32 0.02
N VAL A 154 23.27 6.30 -0.71
CA VAL A 154 22.46 7.35 -1.35
C VAL A 154 21.56 6.77 -2.43
N SER A 155 22.09 5.91 -3.32
CA SER A 155 21.28 5.27 -4.36
C SER A 155 20.18 4.37 -3.77
N LEU A 156 20.48 3.66 -2.67
CA LEU A 156 19.52 2.83 -1.95
C LEU A 156 18.36 3.69 -1.42
N VAL A 157 18.67 4.80 -0.74
CA VAL A 157 17.66 5.72 -0.21
C VAL A 157 16.77 6.24 -1.35
N ILE A 158 17.37 6.65 -2.48
CA ILE A 158 16.61 7.12 -3.64
C ILE A 158 15.71 6.01 -4.20
N SER A 159 16.23 4.79 -4.39
CA SER A 159 15.46 3.65 -4.87
C SER A 159 14.31 3.28 -3.94
N VAL A 160 14.51 3.32 -2.62
CA VAL A 160 13.45 3.10 -1.63
C VAL A 160 12.37 4.18 -1.73
N LEU A 161 12.74 5.45 -1.83
CA LEU A 161 11.77 6.54 -1.99
C LEU A 161 10.96 6.41 -3.29
N LEU A 162 11.61 6.04 -4.40
CA LEU A 162 10.94 5.77 -5.67
C LEU A 162 10.00 4.57 -5.54
N PHE A 163 10.45 3.48 -4.93
CA PHE A 163 9.63 2.30 -4.70
C PHE A 163 8.39 2.62 -3.88
N LEU A 164 8.53 3.32 -2.75
CA LEU A 164 7.41 3.73 -1.92
C LEU A 164 6.42 4.61 -2.69
N PHE A 165 6.92 5.54 -3.51
CA PHE A 165 6.07 6.40 -4.33
C PHE A 165 5.28 5.60 -5.37
N PHE A 166 5.96 4.82 -6.21
CA PHE A 166 5.29 4.05 -7.26
C PHE A 166 4.38 2.96 -6.69
N SER A 167 4.79 2.32 -5.59
CA SER A 167 3.98 1.33 -4.87
C SER A 167 2.68 1.95 -4.35
N GLN A 168 2.75 3.16 -3.80
CA GLN A 168 1.56 3.88 -3.33
C GLN A 168 0.60 4.23 -4.47
N VAL A 169 1.14 4.71 -5.60
CA VAL A 169 0.33 5.03 -6.79
C VAL A 169 -0.39 3.76 -7.27
N ILE A 170 0.34 2.67 -7.49
CA ILE A 170 -0.20 1.38 -7.96
C ILE A 170 -1.25 0.86 -6.98
N SER A 171 -0.94 0.82 -5.69
CA SER A 171 -1.85 0.30 -4.67
C SER A 171 -3.16 1.08 -4.63
N GLY A 172 -3.14 2.39 -4.81
CA GLY A 172 -4.38 3.15 -4.87
C GLY A 172 -5.16 2.97 -6.20
N ILE A 173 -4.52 2.59 -7.31
CA ILE A 173 -5.25 2.15 -8.53
C ILE A 173 -6.00 0.85 -8.24
N PHE A 174 -5.36 -0.10 -7.55
CA PHE A 174 -6.02 -1.31 -7.08
C PHE A 174 -7.14 -1.02 -6.09
N GLN A 175 -6.99 0.00 -5.25
CA GLN A 175 -8.04 0.45 -4.33
C GLN A 175 -9.29 0.95 -5.08
N ILE A 176 -9.14 1.62 -6.23
CA ILE A 176 -10.27 2.00 -7.10
C ILE A 176 -10.98 0.76 -7.65
N ALA A 177 -10.23 -0.28 -8.04
CA ALA A 177 -10.82 -1.56 -8.48
C ALA A 177 -11.57 -2.27 -7.35
N ILE A 178 -11.07 -2.18 -6.11
CA ILE A 178 -11.72 -2.70 -4.91
C ILE A 178 -13.05 -1.95 -4.64
N TYR A 179 -13.08 -0.62 -4.76
CA TYR A 179 -14.31 0.15 -4.64
C TYR A 179 -15.34 -0.19 -5.71
N LEU A 180 -14.89 -0.41 -6.94
CA LEU A 180 -15.77 -0.84 -8.01
C LEU A 180 -16.36 -2.23 -7.76
N GLN A 181 -15.56 -3.15 -7.23
CA GLN A 181 -16.02 -4.49 -6.84
C GLN A 181 -17.01 -4.44 -5.66
N TYR A 182 -16.85 -3.46 -4.75
CA TYR A 182 -17.80 -3.20 -3.67
C TYR A 182 -19.16 -2.73 -4.22
N ASP A 183 -19.17 -1.82 -5.19
CA ASP A 183 -20.41 -1.32 -5.80
C ASP A 183 -21.06 -2.32 -6.77
N TYR A 184 -20.26 -3.11 -7.49
CA TYR A 184 -20.70 -4.09 -8.48
C TYR A 184 -20.13 -5.47 -8.16
N PRO A 185 -20.77 -6.23 -7.25
CA PRO A 185 -20.24 -7.47 -6.71
C PRO A 185 -20.18 -8.61 -7.74
N ASP A 186 -20.93 -8.51 -8.83
CA ASP A 186 -21.03 -9.52 -9.88
C ASP A 186 -19.91 -9.41 -10.93
N LEU A 187 -19.06 -8.37 -10.85
CA LEU A 187 -17.94 -8.21 -11.77
C LEU A 187 -16.85 -9.26 -11.50
N ARG A 188 -16.27 -9.80 -12.58
CA ARG A 188 -15.09 -10.67 -12.47
C ARG A 188 -13.85 -9.81 -12.17
N LEU A 189 -12.88 -10.34 -11.41
CA LEU A 189 -11.61 -9.67 -11.05
C LEU A 189 -10.95 -8.86 -12.17
N MET A 190 -10.80 -9.46 -13.36
CA MET A 190 -10.15 -8.79 -14.48
C MET A 190 -11.04 -7.71 -15.11
N GLN A 191 -12.35 -7.87 -15.04
CA GLN A 191 -13.31 -6.88 -15.53
C GLN A 191 -13.33 -5.65 -14.63
N SER A 192 -13.29 -5.83 -13.30
CA SER A 192 -13.21 -4.71 -12.36
C SER A 192 -11.91 -3.93 -12.52
N LEU A 193 -10.78 -4.61 -12.72
CA LEU A 193 -9.51 -3.93 -13.01
C LEU A 193 -9.54 -3.18 -14.35
N LYS A 194 -10.05 -3.81 -15.42
CA LYS A 194 -10.15 -3.18 -16.75
C LYS A 194 -11.06 -1.95 -16.71
N GLN A 195 -12.16 -2.04 -15.98
CA GLN A 195 -13.10 -0.92 -15.80
C GLN A 195 -12.46 0.19 -14.96
N ALA A 196 -11.81 -0.14 -13.84
CA ALA A 196 -11.09 0.83 -13.02
C ALA A 196 -10.02 1.55 -13.84
N TRP A 197 -9.25 0.82 -14.65
CA TRP A 197 -8.27 1.40 -15.55
C TRP A 197 -8.91 2.31 -16.61
N ARG A 198 -10.05 1.92 -17.17
CA ARG A 198 -10.79 2.74 -18.15
C ARG A 198 -11.27 4.05 -17.55
N MET A 199 -11.79 4.03 -16.33
CA MET A 199 -12.23 5.22 -15.59
C MET A 199 -11.03 6.11 -15.22
N LEU A 200 -9.91 5.50 -14.87
CA LEU A 200 -8.73 6.24 -14.43
C LEU A 200 -7.95 6.85 -15.61
N ARG A 201 -7.84 6.15 -16.75
CA ARG A 201 -7.03 6.53 -17.92
C ARG A 201 -7.11 8.02 -18.30
N PRO A 202 -8.30 8.65 -18.46
CA PRO A 202 -8.38 10.06 -18.85
C PRO A 202 -7.83 11.03 -17.80
N VAL A 203 -7.86 10.66 -16.52
CA VAL A 203 -7.48 11.53 -15.38
C VAL A 203 -6.28 11.00 -14.59
N LEU A 204 -5.52 10.04 -15.17
CA LEU A 204 -4.35 9.41 -14.56
C LEU A 204 -3.36 10.44 -14.02
N TRP A 205 -3.09 11.49 -14.79
CA TRP A 205 -2.17 12.54 -14.39
C TRP A 205 -2.66 13.27 -13.15
N GLN A 206 -3.96 13.61 -13.08
CA GLN A 206 -4.56 14.26 -11.92
C GLN A 206 -4.45 13.36 -10.68
N TYR A 207 -4.63 12.05 -10.84
CA TYR A 207 -4.44 11.07 -9.77
C TYR A 207 -2.98 11.00 -9.29
N ILE A 208 -2.00 11.00 -10.20
CA ILE A 208 -0.57 11.00 -9.84
C ILE A 208 -0.21 12.28 -9.07
N TRP A 209 -0.69 13.45 -9.51
CA TRP A 209 -0.51 14.71 -8.79
C TRP A 209 -1.18 14.70 -7.42
N LEU A 210 -2.34 14.05 -7.29
CA LEU A 210 -3.02 13.87 -6.03
C LEU A 210 -2.18 13.01 -5.08
N GLN A 211 -1.64 11.87 -5.54
CA GLN A 211 -0.75 11.02 -4.75
C GLN A 211 0.54 11.75 -4.35
N LEU A 212 1.16 12.50 -5.26
CA LEU A 212 2.35 13.31 -4.97
C LEU A 212 2.08 14.32 -3.84
N SER A 213 0.90 14.94 -3.83
CA SER A 213 0.52 15.87 -2.77
C SER A 213 0.26 15.22 -1.41
N LEU A 214 -0.04 13.92 -1.37
CA LEU A 214 -0.21 13.18 -0.13
C LEU A 214 1.13 12.92 0.56
N ILE A 215 2.23 12.83 -0.20
CA ILE A 215 3.59 12.65 0.36
C ILE A 215 3.92 13.78 1.34
N GLY A 216 3.52 15.02 1.04
CA GLY A 216 3.70 16.14 1.97
C GLY A 216 3.01 15.92 3.32
N TRP A 217 1.83 15.30 3.32
CA TRP A 217 1.14 14.93 4.56
C TRP A 217 1.84 13.80 5.31
N PHE A 218 2.41 12.82 4.60
CA PHE A 218 3.21 11.77 5.21
C PHE A 218 4.51 12.29 5.83
N ILE A 219 5.19 13.25 5.17
CA ILE A 219 6.37 13.92 5.73
C ILE A 219 6.01 14.69 7.01
N LEU A 220 4.94 15.48 6.98
CA LEU A 220 4.43 16.17 8.18
C LEU A 220 4.06 15.18 9.28
N GLY A 221 3.45 14.06 8.92
CA GLY A 221 3.10 12.99 9.85
C GLY A 221 4.32 12.38 10.54
N LEU A 222 5.42 12.21 9.79
CA LEU A 222 6.69 11.71 10.30
C LEU A 222 7.34 12.72 11.26
N LEU A 223 7.32 14.02 10.93
CA LEU A 223 7.81 15.10 11.80
C LEU A 223 7.00 15.20 13.10
N ALA A 224 5.72 14.85 13.08
CA ALA A 224 4.84 14.81 14.25
C ALA A 224 4.96 13.49 15.05
N LEU A 225 6.19 13.03 15.28
CA LEU A 225 6.53 11.84 16.10
C LEU A 225 5.75 10.57 15.71
N VAL A 226 5.60 10.29 14.41
CA VAL A 226 4.89 9.11 13.86
C VAL A 226 3.37 9.12 14.12
N ILE A 227 2.86 9.76 15.17
CA ILE A 227 1.43 9.89 15.48
C ILE A 227 0.70 10.62 14.35
N GLY A 228 1.34 11.61 13.74
CA GLY A 228 0.77 12.30 12.58
C GLY A 228 0.61 11.41 11.34
N ILE A 229 1.30 10.28 11.24
CA ILE A 229 1.14 9.31 10.13
C ILE A 229 -0.24 8.66 10.18
N LEU A 230 -0.82 8.45 11.38
CA LEU A 230 -2.18 7.91 11.51
C LEU A 230 -3.21 8.83 10.87
N TRP A 231 -3.05 10.14 11.07
CA TRP A 231 -3.90 11.17 10.45
C TRP A 231 -3.64 11.29 8.95
N ALA A 232 -2.38 11.20 8.52
CA ALA A 232 -2.03 11.18 7.10
C ALA A 232 -2.66 9.97 6.38
N ASN A 233 -2.67 8.79 7.00
CA ASN A 233 -3.34 7.60 6.48
C ASN A 233 -4.86 7.80 6.41
N ALA A 234 -5.50 8.26 7.48
CA ALA A 234 -6.94 8.55 7.46
C ALA A 234 -7.31 9.53 6.34
N TYR A 235 -6.49 10.56 6.15
CA TYR A 235 -6.65 11.52 5.07
C TYR A 235 -6.46 10.87 3.68
N ALA A 236 -5.43 10.04 3.50
CA ALA A 236 -5.17 9.35 2.24
C ALA A 236 -6.32 8.42 1.85
N TYR A 237 -6.88 7.65 2.80
CA TYR A 237 -8.06 6.82 2.56
C TYR A 237 -9.27 7.66 2.10
N GLY A 238 -9.54 8.77 2.80
CA GLY A 238 -10.64 9.68 2.44
C GLY A 238 -10.44 10.35 1.07
N VAL A 239 -9.20 10.71 0.73
CA VAL A 239 -8.85 11.28 -0.59
C VAL A 239 -9.06 10.28 -1.71
N ASN A 240 -8.62 9.02 -1.54
CA ASN A 240 -8.82 7.97 -2.55
C ASN A 240 -10.31 7.63 -2.73
N ALA A 241 -11.08 7.59 -1.63
CA ALA A 241 -12.52 7.40 -1.67
C ALA A 241 -13.26 8.54 -2.38
N ALA A 242 -12.94 9.80 -2.03
CA ALA A 242 -13.52 10.98 -2.69
C ALA A 242 -13.14 11.07 -4.18
N PHE A 243 -11.94 10.62 -4.53
CA PHE A 243 -11.51 10.54 -5.92
C PHE A 243 -12.34 9.51 -6.70
N TYR A 244 -12.61 8.34 -6.12
CA TYR A 244 -13.45 7.32 -6.74
C TYR A 244 -14.89 7.79 -6.98
N GLU A 245 -15.53 8.46 -6.01
CA GLU A 245 -16.87 9.03 -6.22
C GLU A 245 -16.87 10.08 -7.34
N ALA A 246 -15.86 10.95 -7.39
CA ALA A 246 -15.73 11.91 -8.48
C ALA A 246 -15.57 11.24 -9.86
N LEU A 247 -14.82 10.12 -9.95
CA LEU A 247 -14.72 9.34 -11.19
C LEU A 247 -16.09 8.78 -11.62
N LYS A 248 -16.88 8.31 -10.66
CA LYS A 248 -18.19 7.71 -10.94
C LYS A 248 -19.20 8.76 -11.40
N GLU A 249 -19.21 9.94 -10.78
CA GLU A 249 -20.03 11.08 -11.20
C GLU A 249 -19.69 11.53 -12.63
N ASP A 250 -18.40 11.67 -12.95
CA ASP A 250 -17.94 12.06 -14.29
C ASP A 250 -18.37 11.07 -15.37
N GLN A 251 -18.25 9.76 -15.10
CA GLN A 251 -18.71 8.70 -16.02
C GLN A 251 -20.23 8.69 -16.18
N ALA A 252 -20.99 8.95 -15.11
CA ALA A 252 -22.45 9.07 -15.18
C ALA A 252 -22.87 10.27 -16.05
N MET A 253 -22.17 11.40 -15.94
CA MET A 253 -22.41 12.59 -16.78
C MET A 253 -22.00 12.39 -18.24
N THR A 254 -21.11 11.44 -18.55
CA THR A 254 -20.68 11.18 -19.93
C THR A 254 -21.65 10.24 -20.68
N ILE A 255 -22.54 9.55 -19.97
CA ILE A 255 -23.53 8.59 -20.53
C ILE A 255 -24.94 9.21 -20.60
N ALA A 256 -25.15 10.36 -19.95
CA ALA A 256 -26.40 11.14 -19.99
C ALA A 256 -26.39 12.16 -21.16
#